data_AF-A0A959JQL9-F1
#
_entry.id   AF-A0A959JQL9-F1
#
_cell.length_a   1.000
_cell.length_b   1.000
_cell.length_c   1.000
_cell.angle_alpha   90.00
_cell.angle_beta   90.00
_cell.angle_gamma   90.00
#
_symmetry.space_group_name_H-M   'P 1'
#
loop_
_entity.id
_entity.type
_entity.pdbx_description
1 polymer ?
#
loop_
_entity_poly.entity_id
_entity_poly.type
_entity_poly.pdbx_seq_one_letter_code
_entity_poly.pdbx_strand_id
1 'polypeptide(L)'
;MEVIFGLKLDESPYVHQNGGEEILVCGPSKFVAWLERWEGLSVPDEDQEFLRLEKFRQHLQVFLDNSPDSFYKASFLADPFGTSRRLLDMRDELLLAGWDFSNIDQQPERISVFAALEQQIREAAPNTYFPLSIAGFAERLHRLRACLHLEQLPVTSIRVAEPLQLLPPYWQSFFQFFFFERYGQRAAWLPATARTTSPRWI
;
A
#
# COMPACT_ATOMS: atom_id res chain seq x y z
N MET A 1 22.67 -1.18 6.09
CA MET A 1 22.21 -0.19 5.09
C MET A 1 21.30 0.82 5.78
N GLU A 2 21.43 2.11 5.44
CA GLU A 2 20.51 3.14 5.93
C GLU A 2 19.37 3.35 4.93
N VAL A 3 18.14 3.56 5.42
CA VAL A 3 16.97 3.86 4.58
C VAL A 3 16.49 5.28 4.85
N ILE A 4 16.26 6.06 3.78
CA ILE A 4 15.59 7.36 3.82
C ILE A 4 14.25 7.20 3.10
N PHE A 5 13.18 7.24 3.87
CA PHE A 5 11.81 7.17 3.38
C PHE A 5 11.18 8.56 3.31
N GLY A 6 10.43 8.85 2.26
CA GLY A 6 9.56 10.03 2.21
C GLY A 6 8.51 9.91 1.12
N LEU A 7 7.32 10.48 1.34
CA LEU A 7 6.15 10.28 0.48
C LEU A 7 6.38 10.70 -0.97
N LYS A 8 7.30 11.64 -1.20
CA LYS A 8 7.66 12.17 -2.53
C LYS A 8 9.03 11.75 -3.05
N LEU A 9 9.74 10.85 -2.36
CA LEU A 9 11.07 10.40 -2.76
C LEU A 9 11.06 9.33 -3.87
N ASP A 10 9.89 8.86 -4.29
CA ASP A 10 9.77 8.07 -5.52
C ASP A 10 9.99 8.95 -6.76
N GLU A 11 9.46 10.18 -6.74
CA GLU A 11 9.43 11.13 -7.86
C GLU A 11 10.66 12.03 -7.91
N SER A 12 11.39 12.20 -6.80
CA SER A 12 12.48 13.17 -6.69
C SER A 12 13.87 12.50 -6.64
N PRO A 13 14.86 12.99 -7.41
CA PRO A 13 16.25 12.62 -7.19
C PRO A 13 16.72 13.23 -5.87
N TYR A 14 16.90 12.39 -4.84
CA TYR A 14 17.46 12.84 -3.57
C TYR A 14 18.98 12.96 -3.68
N VAL A 15 19.49 14.18 -3.57
CA VAL A 15 20.93 14.44 -3.60
C VAL A 15 21.51 14.14 -2.22
N HIS A 16 22.34 13.11 -2.13
CA HIS A 16 23.14 12.81 -0.95
C HIS A 16 24.63 12.82 -1.32
N GLN A 17 25.48 13.24 -0.39
CA GLN A 17 26.93 13.19 -0.58
C GLN A 17 27.39 11.75 -0.32
N ASN A 18 27.91 11.09 -1.35
CA ASN A 18 28.38 9.70 -1.29
C ASN A 18 29.61 9.58 -0.38
N GLY A 19 29.40 9.23 0.88
CA GLY A 19 30.44 8.94 1.88
C GLY A 19 30.80 7.46 2.00
N GLY A 20 30.42 6.61 1.04
CA GLY A 20 30.73 5.17 1.03
C GLY A 20 29.75 4.27 1.79
N GLU A 21 28.71 4.82 2.41
CA GLU A 21 27.62 4.02 3.04
C GLU A 21 26.54 3.64 2.01
N GLU A 22 26.05 2.39 2.04
CA GLU A 22 24.85 1.99 1.28
C GLU A 22 23.61 2.67 1.88
N ILE A 23 23.08 3.65 1.15
CA ILE A 23 21.86 4.39 1.49
C ILE A 23 20.79 4.08 0.46
N LEU A 24 19.64 3.57 0.91
CA LEU A 24 18.43 3.47 0.11
C LEU A 24 17.58 4.72 0.29
N VAL A 25 17.38 5.49 -0.79
CA VAL A 25 16.41 6.58 -0.81
C VAL A 25 15.17 6.14 -1.58
N CYS A 26 14.01 6.15 -0.94
CA CYS A 26 12.78 5.58 -1.49
C CYS A 26 11.53 6.34 -1.04
N GLY A 27 10.52 6.38 -1.89
CA GLY A 27 9.14 6.64 -1.48
C GLY A 27 8.36 5.33 -1.30
N PRO A 28 7.02 5.43 -1.17
CA PRO A 28 6.14 4.29 -0.92
C PRO A 28 6.36 3.10 -1.87
N SER A 29 6.40 3.34 -3.17
CA SER A 29 6.49 2.28 -4.19
C SER A 29 7.87 1.62 -4.19
N LYS A 30 8.95 2.41 -4.16
CA LYS A 30 10.32 1.86 -4.10
C LYS A 30 10.57 1.11 -2.79
N PHE A 31 10.01 1.59 -1.68
CA PHE A 31 10.17 0.94 -0.39
C PHE A 31 9.46 -0.41 -0.34
N VAL A 32 8.21 -0.48 -0.81
CA VAL A 32 7.48 -1.75 -0.97
C VAL A 32 8.22 -2.70 -1.89
N ALA A 33 8.65 -2.25 -3.07
CA ALA A 33 9.40 -3.10 -4.00
C ALA A 33 10.72 -3.62 -3.42
N TRP A 34 11.41 -2.78 -2.63
CA TRP A 34 12.63 -3.18 -1.93
C TRP A 34 12.35 -4.25 -0.87
N LEU A 35 11.32 -4.09 -0.04
CA LEU A 35 10.91 -5.09 0.94
C LEU A 35 10.49 -6.41 0.26
N GLU A 36 9.71 -6.34 -0.81
CA GLU A 36 9.30 -7.52 -1.59
C GLU A 36 10.49 -8.28 -2.16
N ARG A 37 11.56 -7.58 -2.56
CA ARG A 37 12.78 -8.24 -3.04
C ARG A 37 13.44 -9.09 -1.93
N TRP A 38 13.47 -8.60 -0.70
CA TRP A 38 14.05 -9.32 0.43
C TRP A 38 13.20 -10.51 0.87
N GLU A 39 11.88 -10.39 0.78
CA GLU A 39 10.96 -11.48 1.09
C GLU A 39 10.75 -12.48 -0.06
N GLY A 40 11.41 -12.27 -1.22
CA GLY A 40 11.22 -13.11 -2.41
C GLY A 40 9.83 -12.97 -3.06
N LEU A 41 9.16 -11.83 -2.84
CA LEU A 41 7.79 -11.54 -3.24
C LEU A 41 7.68 -10.60 -4.45
N SER A 42 8.80 -10.29 -5.10
CA SER A 42 8.84 -9.36 -6.24
C SER A 42 7.76 -9.69 -7.27
N VAL A 43 6.92 -8.70 -7.58
CA VAL A 43 5.92 -8.77 -8.64
C VAL A 43 6.52 -8.12 -9.89
N PRO A 44 6.24 -8.62 -11.11
CA PRO A 44 6.65 -7.94 -12.34
C PRO A 44 6.17 -6.48 -12.34
N ASP A 45 7.05 -5.56 -12.72
CA ASP A 45 6.84 -4.10 -12.69
C ASP A 45 5.96 -3.59 -13.85
N GLU A 46 5.11 -4.45 -14.39
CA GLU A 46 4.19 -4.06 -15.45
C GLU A 46 2.99 -3.37 -14.79
N ASP A 47 2.91 -2.05 -14.96
CA ASP A 47 1.77 -1.21 -14.59
C ASP A 47 0.52 -1.66 -15.37
N GLN A 48 -0.12 -2.70 -14.87
CA GLN A 48 -1.32 -3.31 -15.45
C GLN A 48 -2.59 -2.84 -14.72
N GLU A 49 -2.58 -1.61 -14.20
CA GLU A 49 -3.72 -0.97 -13.52
C GLU A 49 -5.01 -1.00 -14.35
N PHE A 50 -4.89 -0.86 -15.68
CA PHE A 50 -6.04 -1.00 -16.59
C PHE A 50 -6.62 -2.42 -16.60
N LEU A 51 -5.77 -3.44 -16.64
CA LEU A 51 -6.23 -4.84 -16.60
C LEU A 51 -6.84 -5.19 -15.24
N ARG A 52 -6.26 -4.65 -14.16
CA ARG A 52 -6.80 -4.78 -12.80
C ARG A 52 -8.20 -4.16 -12.71
N LEU A 53 -8.37 -2.94 -13.24
CA LEU A 53 -9.66 -2.25 -13.30
C LEU A 53 -10.69 -3.04 -14.12
N GLU A 54 -10.30 -3.53 -15.29
CA GLU A 54 -11.19 -4.30 -16.17
C GLU A 54 -11.65 -5.61 -15.53
N LYS A 55 -10.75 -6.34 -14.86
CA LYS A 55 -11.11 -7.54 -14.10
C LYS A 55 -12.05 -7.23 -12.95
N PHE A 56 -11.76 -6.16 -12.20
CA PHE A 56 -12.64 -5.73 -11.12
C PHE A 56 -14.03 -5.36 -11.63
N ARG A 57 -14.14 -4.66 -12.76
CA ARG A 57 -15.41 -4.36 -13.44
C ARG A 57 -16.18 -5.63 -13.82
N GLN A 58 -15.50 -6.66 -14.32
CA GLN A 58 -16.14 -7.95 -14.63
C GLN A 58 -16.68 -8.63 -13.37
N HIS A 59 -15.94 -8.62 -12.26
CA HIS A 59 -16.44 -9.14 -10.98
C HIS A 59 -17.63 -8.36 -10.45
N LEU A 60 -17.65 -7.04 -10.60
CA LEU A 60 -18.79 -6.19 -10.21
C LEU A 60 -20.05 -6.52 -11.03
N GLN A 61 -19.91 -6.79 -12.33
CA GLN A 61 -21.01 -7.22 -13.17
C GLN A 61 -21.57 -8.58 -12.69
N VAL A 62 -20.70 -9.57 -12.51
CA VAL A 62 -21.11 -10.91 -12.03
C VAL A 62 -21.79 -10.82 -10.66
N PHE A 63 -21.26 -9.98 -9.76
CA PHE A 63 -21.87 -9.77 -8.46
C PHE A 63 -23.25 -9.12 -8.58
N LEU A 64 -23.40 -8.13 -9.46
CA LEU A 64 -24.66 -7.43 -9.69
C LEU A 64 -25.74 -8.35 -10.29
N ASP A 65 -25.35 -9.32 -11.13
CA ASP A 65 -26.27 -10.32 -11.68
C ASP A 65 -26.85 -11.21 -10.58
N ASN A 66 -26.07 -11.52 -9.54
CA ASN A 66 -26.50 -12.32 -8.39
C ASN A 66 -27.15 -11.49 -7.27
N SER A 67 -26.81 -10.21 -7.18
CA SER A 67 -27.27 -9.27 -6.16
C SER A 67 -27.76 -7.96 -6.81
N PRO A 68 -28.95 -7.98 -7.44
CA PRO A 68 -29.42 -6.89 -8.29
C PRO A 68 -29.75 -5.60 -7.54
N ASP A 69 -29.83 -5.64 -6.21
CA ASP A 69 -30.13 -4.48 -5.37
C ASP A 69 -28.86 -3.84 -4.75
N SER A 70 -27.68 -4.24 -5.21
CA SER A 70 -26.41 -3.67 -4.74
C SER A 70 -26.38 -2.14 -4.88
N PHE A 71 -25.91 -1.45 -3.84
CA PHE A 71 -25.92 0.02 -3.75
C PHE A 71 -25.31 0.77 -4.95
N TYR A 72 -24.39 0.13 -5.69
CA TYR A 72 -23.68 0.72 -6.82
C TYR A 72 -24.36 0.54 -8.17
N LYS A 73 -25.47 -0.23 -8.25
CA LYS A 73 -26.18 -0.57 -9.51
C LYS A 73 -26.42 0.63 -10.40
N ALA A 74 -27.06 1.67 -9.86
CA ALA A 74 -27.46 2.83 -10.65
C ALA A 74 -26.25 3.56 -11.27
N SER A 75 -25.17 3.71 -10.50
CA SER A 75 -23.91 4.29 -10.98
C SER A 75 -23.25 3.39 -12.03
N PHE A 76 -23.22 2.08 -11.80
CA PHE A 76 -22.59 1.12 -12.72
C PHE A 76 -23.30 1.05 -14.06
N LEU A 77 -24.63 1.14 -14.10
CA LEU A 77 -25.39 1.21 -15.35
C LEU A 77 -25.15 2.52 -16.12
N ALA A 78 -24.86 3.61 -15.42
CA ALA A 78 -24.59 4.91 -16.03
C ALA A 78 -23.14 5.02 -16.56
N ASP A 79 -22.17 4.54 -15.78
CA ASP A 79 -20.76 4.50 -16.14
C ASP A 79 -20.07 3.30 -15.44
N PRO A 80 -19.91 2.16 -16.14
CA PRO A 80 -19.26 0.98 -15.58
C PRO A 80 -17.80 1.21 -15.20
N PHE A 81 -17.04 1.99 -15.99
CA PHE A 81 -15.61 2.19 -15.77
C PHE A 81 -15.35 3.15 -14.61
N GLY A 82 -16.01 4.31 -14.59
CA GLY A 82 -15.89 5.27 -13.49
C GLY A 82 -16.35 4.69 -12.16
N THR A 83 -17.46 3.94 -12.17
CA THR A 83 -17.96 3.26 -10.97
C THR A 83 -16.97 2.20 -10.46
N SER A 84 -16.44 1.38 -11.37
CA SER A 84 -15.45 0.35 -11.01
C SER A 84 -14.18 0.96 -10.45
N ARG A 85 -13.69 2.06 -11.02
CA ARG A 85 -12.50 2.75 -10.52
C ARG A 85 -12.73 3.25 -9.10
N ARG A 86 -13.87 3.93 -8.87
CA ARG A 86 -14.18 4.47 -7.55
C ARG A 86 -14.32 3.36 -6.50
N LEU A 87 -14.98 2.24 -6.84
CA LEU A 87 -15.13 1.11 -5.93
C LEU A 87 -13.81 0.38 -5.68
N LEU A 88 -12.94 0.28 -6.68
CA LEU A 88 -11.59 -0.29 -6.52
C LEU A 88 -10.73 0.58 -5.60
N ASP A 89 -10.78 1.91 -5.76
CA ASP A 89 -10.07 2.83 -4.87
C ASP A 89 -10.60 2.71 -3.42
N MET A 90 -11.92 2.62 -3.23
CA MET A 90 -12.52 2.39 -1.89
C MET A 90 -12.08 1.05 -1.28
N ARG A 91 -12.04 0.00 -2.09
CA ARG A 91 -11.55 -1.32 -1.67
C ARG A 91 -10.10 -1.22 -1.20
N ASP A 92 -9.25 -0.52 -1.94
CA ASP A 92 -7.84 -0.34 -1.61
C ASP A 92 -7.65 0.49 -0.34
N GLU A 93 -8.45 1.55 -0.15
CA GLU A 93 -8.47 2.34 1.10
C GLU A 93 -8.80 1.47 2.31
N LEU A 94 -9.82 0.62 2.20
CA LEU A 94 -10.23 -0.29 3.28
C LEU A 94 -9.14 -1.33 3.61
N LEU A 95 -8.51 -1.89 2.58
CA LEU A 95 -7.43 -2.85 2.75
C LEU A 95 -6.18 -2.21 3.38
N LEU A 96 -5.83 -0.98 2.97
CA LEU A 96 -4.75 -0.20 3.57
C LEU A 96 -5.02 0.14 5.05
N ALA A 97 -6.28 0.42 5.38
CA ALA A 97 -6.74 0.63 6.76
C ALA A 97 -6.66 -0.65 7.63
N GLY A 98 -6.37 -1.80 7.03
CA GLY A 98 -6.16 -3.06 7.72
C GLY A 98 -7.39 -3.96 7.78
N TRP A 99 -8.48 -3.62 7.07
CA TRP A 99 -9.60 -4.54 6.96
C TRP A 99 -9.30 -5.63 5.94
N ASP A 100 -9.45 -6.88 6.35
CA ASP A 100 -9.17 -8.10 5.57
C ASP A 100 -10.41 -8.65 4.84
N PHE A 101 -11.49 -7.86 4.82
CA PHE A 101 -12.81 -8.21 4.30
C PHE A 101 -13.51 -9.33 5.09
N SER A 102 -13.10 -9.53 6.35
CA SER A 102 -13.85 -10.38 7.29
C SER A 102 -15.23 -9.78 7.60
N ASN A 103 -16.19 -10.67 7.88
CA ASN A 103 -17.54 -10.29 8.23
C ASN A 103 -17.56 -9.69 9.65
N ILE A 104 -18.13 -8.49 9.80
CA ILE A 104 -18.22 -7.79 11.08
C ILE A 104 -19.69 -7.79 11.53
N ASP A 105 -19.95 -8.08 12.81
CA ASP A 105 -21.29 -7.99 13.38
C ASP A 105 -21.89 -6.60 13.19
N GLN A 106 -23.13 -6.54 12.69
CA GLN A 106 -23.86 -5.29 12.42
C GLN A 106 -23.16 -4.34 11.42
N GLN A 107 -22.41 -4.89 10.46
CA GLN A 107 -21.78 -4.08 9.41
C GLN A 107 -22.81 -3.36 8.52
N PRO A 108 -22.52 -2.12 8.08
CA PRO A 108 -23.32 -1.42 7.09
C PRO A 108 -23.43 -2.20 5.78
N GLU A 109 -24.51 -1.98 5.04
CA GLU A 109 -24.77 -2.65 3.75
C GLU A 109 -23.59 -2.52 2.78
N ARG A 110 -23.00 -1.32 2.64
CA ARG A 110 -21.86 -1.08 1.74
C ARG A 110 -20.64 -1.93 2.09
N ILE A 111 -20.36 -2.09 3.38
CA ILE A 111 -19.25 -2.91 3.88
C ILE A 111 -19.57 -4.38 3.63
N SER A 112 -20.82 -4.81 3.86
CA SER A 112 -21.27 -6.17 3.52
C SER A 112 -21.05 -6.51 2.05
N VAL A 113 -21.36 -5.57 1.14
CA VAL A 113 -21.16 -5.75 -0.30
C VAL A 113 -19.67 -5.92 -0.63
N PHE A 114 -18.77 -5.12 -0.04
CA PHE A 114 -17.33 -5.31 -0.25
C PHE A 114 -16.83 -6.66 0.26
N ALA A 115 -17.29 -7.11 1.43
CA ALA A 115 -16.92 -8.41 1.99
C ALA A 115 -17.37 -9.57 1.07
N ALA A 116 -18.63 -9.54 0.65
CA ALA A 116 -19.20 -10.55 -0.25
C ALA A 116 -18.54 -10.53 -1.64
N LEU A 117 -18.24 -9.35 -2.18
CA LEU A 117 -17.54 -9.20 -3.45
C LEU A 117 -16.11 -9.75 -3.36
N GLU A 118 -15.37 -9.47 -2.28
CA GLU A 118 -14.02 -10.01 -2.09
C GLU A 118 -14.04 -11.54 -1.95
N GLN A 119 -15.03 -12.09 -1.26
CA GLN A 119 -15.24 -13.54 -1.20
C GLN A 119 -15.46 -14.14 -2.59
N GLN A 120 -16.35 -13.55 -3.40
CA GLN A 120 -16.59 -13.97 -4.79
C GLN A 120 -15.31 -13.91 -5.63
N ILE A 121 -14.51 -12.86 -5.48
CA ILE A 121 -13.23 -12.69 -6.18
C ILE A 121 -12.25 -13.79 -5.80
N ARG A 122 -12.12 -14.13 -4.51
CA ARG A 122 -11.26 -15.22 -4.02
C ARG A 122 -11.73 -16.59 -4.51
N GLU A 123 -13.03 -16.84 -4.50
CA GLU A 123 -13.63 -18.10 -4.98
C GLU A 123 -13.45 -18.31 -6.50
N ALA A 124 -13.42 -17.23 -7.28
CA ALA A 124 -13.15 -17.30 -8.72
C ALA A 124 -11.69 -17.68 -9.06
N ALA A 125 -10.76 -17.53 -8.11
CA ALA A 125 -9.34 -17.86 -8.27
C ALA A 125 -8.75 -18.52 -7.00
N PRO A 126 -9.22 -19.73 -6.62
CA PRO A 126 -9.01 -20.31 -5.29
C PRO A 126 -7.56 -20.70 -4.96
N ASN A 127 -6.63 -20.60 -5.92
CA ASN A 127 -5.21 -20.93 -5.75
C ASN A 127 -4.29 -19.75 -6.12
N THR A 128 -4.80 -18.52 -6.09
CA THR A 128 -4.03 -17.34 -6.48
C THR A 128 -3.98 -16.33 -5.34
N TYR A 129 -2.77 -15.89 -4.98
CA TYR A 129 -2.58 -14.87 -3.96
C TYR A 129 -3.16 -13.52 -4.40
N PHE A 130 -3.17 -13.25 -5.70
CA PHE A 130 -3.77 -12.09 -6.32
C PHE A 130 -4.93 -12.52 -7.23
N PRO A 131 -6.17 -12.57 -6.72
CA PRO A 131 -7.30 -13.06 -7.52
C PRO A 131 -7.65 -12.14 -8.70
N LEU A 132 -7.34 -10.83 -8.60
CA LEU A 132 -7.39 -9.90 -9.76
C LEU A 132 -6.22 -10.10 -10.75
N SER A 133 -5.39 -11.11 -10.53
CA SER A 133 -4.13 -11.50 -11.22
C SER A 133 -3.01 -10.46 -11.24
N ILE A 134 -3.27 -9.20 -10.88
CA ILE A 134 -2.28 -8.13 -10.73
C ILE A 134 -2.48 -7.51 -9.35
N ALA A 135 -1.40 -7.41 -8.59
CA ALA A 135 -1.42 -6.83 -7.25
C ALA A 135 -1.32 -5.31 -7.34
N GLY A 136 -2.32 -4.60 -6.84
CA GLY A 136 -2.21 -3.17 -6.61
C GLY A 136 -1.32 -2.87 -5.41
N PHE A 137 -1.04 -1.59 -5.18
CA PHE A 137 -0.23 -1.15 -4.03
C PHE A 137 -0.80 -1.64 -2.70
N ALA A 138 -2.13 -1.60 -2.53
CA ALA A 138 -2.80 -2.02 -1.30
C ALA A 138 -2.59 -3.51 -1.00
N GLU A 139 -2.75 -4.39 -1.98
CA GLU A 139 -2.52 -5.83 -1.82
C GLU A 139 -1.04 -6.14 -1.55
N ARG A 140 -0.13 -5.45 -2.25
CA ARG A 140 1.32 -5.62 -2.05
C ARG A 140 1.73 -5.26 -0.63
N LEU A 141 1.28 -4.11 -0.12
CA LEU A 141 1.58 -3.68 1.25
C LEU A 141 0.89 -4.58 2.29
N HIS A 142 -0.36 -4.96 2.06
CA HIS A 142 -1.08 -5.87 2.95
C HIS A 142 -0.38 -7.22 3.05
N ARG A 143 0.04 -7.80 1.91
CA ARG A 143 0.83 -9.03 1.86
C ARG A 143 2.12 -8.89 2.65
N LEU A 144 2.89 -7.83 2.40
CA LEU A 144 4.14 -7.60 3.12
C LEU A 144 3.91 -7.59 4.63
N ARG A 145 2.90 -6.88 5.13
CA ARG A 145 2.60 -6.87 6.57
C ARG A 145 2.37 -8.26 7.16
N ALA A 146 1.80 -9.18 6.39
CA ALA A 146 1.51 -10.54 6.87
C ALA A 146 2.74 -11.45 6.90
N CYS A 147 3.80 -11.15 6.13
CA CYS A 147 4.93 -12.05 5.93
C CYS A 147 6.31 -11.41 6.12
N LEU A 148 6.40 -10.14 6.51
CA LEU A 148 7.66 -9.42 6.62
C LEU A 148 8.51 -9.95 7.78
N HIS A 149 9.68 -10.50 7.46
CA HIS A 149 10.65 -10.98 8.44
C HIS A 149 11.63 -9.86 8.75
N LEU A 150 11.21 -8.96 9.65
CA LEU A 150 11.97 -7.77 9.99
C LEU A 150 13.43 -8.07 10.31
N GLU A 151 13.73 -9.15 11.03
CA GLU A 151 15.09 -9.56 11.43
C GLU A 151 16.04 -9.78 10.25
N GLN A 152 15.53 -10.27 9.12
CA GLN A 152 16.33 -10.64 7.95
C GLN A 152 16.69 -9.44 7.06
N LEU A 153 16.03 -8.29 7.27
CA LEU A 153 16.29 -7.10 6.49
C LEU A 153 17.68 -6.51 6.85
N PRO A 154 18.49 -6.07 5.87
CA PRO A 154 19.81 -5.46 6.14
C PRO A 154 19.72 -3.98 6.55
N VAL A 155 18.68 -3.60 7.29
CA VAL A 155 18.42 -2.21 7.68
C VAL A 155 19.12 -1.89 9.01
N THR A 156 20.00 -0.91 9.00
CA THR A 156 20.67 -0.43 10.20
C THR A 156 19.88 0.70 10.84
N SER A 157 19.33 1.60 10.03
CA SER A 157 18.49 2.73 10.45
C SER A 157 17.45 3.06 9.37
N ILE A 158 16.30 3.60 9.79
CA ILE A 158 15.32 4.23 8.90
C ILE A 158 15.13 5.67 9.34
N ARG A 159 15.28 6.59 8.39
CA ARG A 159 14.94 8.01 8.53
C ARG A 159 13.69 8.28 7.71
N VAL A 160 12.68 8.87 8.34
CA VAL A 160 11.45 9.31 7.69
C VAL A 160 11.54 10.82 7.49
N ALA A 161 11.33 11.28 6.26
CA ALA A 161 11.45 12.69 5.90
C ALA A 161 10.32 13.55 6.52
N GLU A 162 9.10 13.00 6.58
CA GLU A 162 7.95 13.64 7.20
C GLU A 162 7.74 13.18 8.66
N PRO A 163 7.19 14.03 9.54
CA PRO A 163 6.70 13.61 10.85
C PRO A 163 5.69 12.47 10.73
N LEU A 164 5.76 11.49 11.64
CA LEU A 164 4.90 10.30 11.62
C LEU A 164 3.41 10.66 11.53
N GLN A 165 2.96 11.69 12.26
CA GLN A 165 1.56 12.09 12.32
C GLN A 165 1.03 12.64 10.98
N LEU A 166 1.93 13.05 10.08
CA LEU A 166 1.58 13.54 8.74
C LEU A 166 1.61 12.44 7.68
N LEU A 167 2.11 11.25 8.01
CA LEU A 167 2.04 10.13 7.09
C LEU A 167 0.59 9.62 6.97
N PRO A 168 0.21 9.01 5.84
CA PRO A 168 -1.03 8.26 5.74
C PRO A 168 -1.14 7.22 6.87
N PRO A 169 -2.34 6.96 7.43
CA PRO A 169 -2.52 6.08 8.59
C PRO A 169 -1.87 4.71 8.45
N TYR A 170 -1.88 4.15 7.24
CA TYR A 170 -1.24 2.87 6.95
C TYR A 170 0.29 2.92 7.07
N TRP A 171 0.94 4.02 6.71
CA TRP A 171 2.37 4.20 6.96
C TRP A 171 2.67 4.45 8.44
N GLN A 172 1.79 5.16 9.15
CA GLN A 172 1.91 5.33 10.60
C GLN A 172 1.94 3.97 11.31
N SER A 173 0.93 3.14 11.04
CA SER A 173 0.81 1.80 11.60
C SER A 173 1.99 0.92 11.20
N PHE A 174 2.40 0.97 9.93
CA PHE A 174 3.54 0.19 9.44
C PHE A 174 4.85 0.55 10.16
N PHE A 175 5.18 1.84 10.25
CA PHE A 175 6.42 2.27 10.90
C PHE A 175 6.36 2.10 12.42
N GLN A 176 5.20 2.27 13.05
CA GLN A 176 5.04 1.96 14.47
C GLN A 176 5.36 0.49 14.74
N PHE A 177 4.81 -0.44 13.95
CA PHE A 177 5.14 -1.86 14.01
C PHE A 177 6.62 -2.11 13.75
N PHE A 178 7.17 -1.57 12.66
CA PHE A 178 8.56 -1.75 12.24
C PHE A 178 9.56 -1.29 13.31
N PHE A 179 9.36 -0.08 13.86
CA PHE A 179 10.27 0.48 14.86
C PHE A 179 10.13 -0.21 16.22
N PHE A 180 8.91 -0.56 16.62
CA PHE A 180 8.65 -1.28 17.87
C PHE A 180 9.38 -2.63 17.89
N GLU A 181 9.19 -3.44 16.84
CA GLU A 181 9.76 -4.78 16.73
C GLU A 181 11.29 -4.78 16.57
N ARG A 182 11.86 -3.87 15.75
CA ARG A 182 13.28 -3.94 15.36
C ARG A 182 14.24 -3.13 16.25
N TYR A 183 13.79 -2.03 16.86
CA TYR A 183 14.69 -1.07 17.52
C TYR A 183 14.32 -0.72 18.96
N GLY A 184 13.17 -1.21 19.47
CA GLY A 184 12.55 -0.61 20.65
C GLY A 184 12.33 0.90 20.44
N GLN A 185 12.14 1.68 21.52
CA GLN A 185 11.78 3.11 21.43
C GLN A 185 12.85 4.03 20.77
N ARG A 186 13.94 3.52 20.20
CA ARG A 186 15.05 4.30 19.62
C ARG A 186 14.85 4.68 18.14
N ALA A 187 13.62 5.02 17.74
CA ALA A 187 13.40 5.72 16.48
C ALA A 187 13.96 7.15 16.62
N ALA A 188 15.14 7.41 16.07
CA ALA A 188 15.69 8.77 15.98
C ALA A 188 14.95 9.52 14.88
N TRP A 189 13.89 10.21 15.26
CA TRP A 189 13.15 11.13 14.40
C TRP A 189 14.06 12.31 14.05
N LEU A 190 14.27 12.59 12.77
CA LEU A 190 14.94 13.83 12.39
C LEU A 190 14.05 15.00 12.83
N PRO A 191 14.58 16.00 13.54
CA PRO A 191 13.85 17.23 13.76
C PRO A 191 13.62 17.91 12.41
N ALA A 192 12.40 18.39 12.17
CA ALA A 192 12.14 19.35 11.11
C ALA A 192 13.14 20.49 11.26
N THR A 193 13.82 20.86 10.17
CA THR A 193 14.83 21.92 10.02
C THR A 193 16.30 21.49 10.14
N ALA A 194 16.82 20.84 9.09
CA ALA A 194 18.11 21.29 8.57
C ALA A 194 17.85 22.64 7.87
N ARG A 195 17.89 23.74 8.63
CA ARG A 195 17.96 25.07 8.03
C ARG A 195 19.18 25.05 7.12
N THR A 196 18.94 25.36 5.86
CA THR A 196 19.94 25.84 4.91
C THR A 196 20.91 26.79 5.62
N THR A 197 22.11 26.31 5.94
CA THR A 197 23.24 27.21 6.14
C THR A 197 23.59 27.70 4.75
N SER A 198 23.05 28.87 4.39
CA SER A 198 23.52 29.67 3.26
C SER A 198 25.05 29.76 3.31
N PRO A 199 25.77 29.57 2.20
CA PRO A 199 27.17 29.95 2.17
C PRO A 199 27.24 31.46 2.33
N ARG A 200 27.90 31.91 3.41
CA ARG A 200 28.34 33.29 3.55
C ARG A 200 29.32 33.57 2.41
N TRP A 201 28.95 34.46 1.51
CA TRP A 201 29.88 35.12 0.62
C TRP A 201 30.89 35.91 1.45
N ILE A 202 32.16 35.54 1.34
CA ILE A 202 33.32 36.42 1.51
C ILE A 202 34.10 36.30 0.20
#